data_AF-A0A4W5JQR3-F1
#
_entry.id   AF-A0A4W5JQR3-F1
#
_cell.length_a   1.000
_cell.length_b   1.000
_cell.length_c   1.000
_cell.angle_alpha   90.00
_cell.angle_beta   90.00
_cell.angle_gamma   90.00
#
_symmetry.space_group_name_H-M   'P 1'
#
loop_
_entity.id
_entity.type
_entity.pdbx_description
1 polymer ?
#
loop_
_entity_poly.entity_id
_entity_poly.type
_entity_poly.pdbx_seq_one_letter_code
_entity_poly.pdbx_strand_id
1 'polypeptide(L)'
;MLFLRRLVRVCCPSAPAGSVLDSRQCVFALTLLTLLLQVVVEANSWWSLAMNPLLIPEAYIIGAQPLCSQLVGLSQGQKKLCQLYQDHMQYIGEGAKTGIRECQYQFRHRRWNCSTVDNSSVFGRVMQIGSRETAFTYAISAAGVVNAVSRACREGELSSCGCSRAARPKDLPRDWLWGGCGDNLNYGYRFSKEFVDAREREKSYAKGSFESARLMMNLHNNEAGRRTVSDLAHVSCKCHGVSGSCSLKTCWLQLADFRKVGETLKEKYDSAASMKLNSRGKLVQRDSKFNPPTSHDLVYIESSPDYCLSNQSTGSLGTVGRLCNKTSEGMDGCELMCCGRGYDQYKAQIVERCHCKFHWCCYVKCKRCTKTVDQFVCK
;
A
#
# COMPACT_ATOMS: atom_id res chain seq x y z
N MET A 1 15.94 -37.90 -1.46
CA MET A 1 17.26 -38.50 -1.76
C MET A 1 17.59 -38.63 -3.25
N LEU A 2 16.62 -38.78 -4.17
CA LEU A 2 16.90 -38.85 -5.62
C LEU A 2 17.24 -37.50 -6.30
N PHE A 3 16.76 -36.37 -5.76
CA PHE A 3 17.10 -35.03 -6.27
C PHE A 3 18.55 -34.62 -6.00
N LEU A 4 19.11 -34.99 -4.82
CA LEU A 4 20.51 -34.72 -4.49
C LEU A 4 21.48 -35.49 -5.39
N ARG A 5 21.15 -36.73 -5.80
CA ARG A 5 22.03 -37.53 -6.68
C ARG A 5 22.12 -36.99 -8.11
N ARG A 6 21.13 -36.21 -8.57
CA ARG A 6 21.16 -35.58 -9.91
C ARG A 6 21.98 -34.29 -9.95
N LEU A 7 21.99 -33.50 -8.87
CA LEU A 7 22.77 -32.26 -8.78
C LEU A 7 24.28 -32.50 -8.67
N VAL A 8 24.71 -33.55 -7.97
CA VAL A 8 26.15 -33.89 -7.84
C VAL A 8 26.78 -34.30 -9.18
N ARG A 9 26.00 -34.86 -10.13
CA ARG A 9 26.50 -35.20 -11.47
C ARG A 9 26.71 -33.99 -12.41
N VAL A 10 26.11 -32.84 -12.12
CA VAL A 10 26.20 -31.66 -12.99
C VAL A 10 27.43 -30.80 -12.67
N CYS A 11 27.90 -30.80 -11.41
CA CYS A 11 29.05 -29.98 -10.98
C CYS A 11 30.43 -30.61 -11.20
N CYS A 12 30.54 -31.83 -11.70
CA CYS A 12 31.83 -32.48 -11.99
C CYS A 12 31.75 -33.38 -13.23
N PRO A 13 31.93 -32.84 -14.44
CA PRO A 13 32.29 -33.67 -15.58
C PRO A 13 33.79 -33.98 -15.50
N SER A 14 34.11 -35.26 -15.30
CA SER A 14 35.45 -35.87 -15.38
C SER A 14 36.54 -35.31 -14.45
N ALA A 15 36.69 -35.92 -13.26
CA ALA A 15 37.96 -35.94 -12.53
C ALA A 15 38.37 -37.41 -12.29
N PRO A 16 39.67 -37.77 -12.41
CA PRO A 16 40.11 -39.17 -12.30
C PRO A 16 39.98 -39.68 -10.87
N ALA A 17 39.80 -40.99 -10.72
CA ALA A 17 39.74 -41.67 -9.43
C ALA A 17 41.03 -41.42 -8.63
N GLY A 18 40.93 -40.74 -7.48
CA GLY A 18 42.04 -40.67 -6.53
C GLY A 18 42.21 -39.41 -5.68
N SER A 19 41.32 -38.41 -5.71
CA SER A 19 41.44 -37.24 -4.82
C SER A 19 40.42 -37.26 -3.67
N VAL A 20 40.95 -37.38 -2.45
CA VAL A 20 40.20 -37.10 -1.22
C VAL A 20 39.92 -35.60 -1.21
N LEU A 21 38.66 -35.23 -1.42
CA LEU A 21 38.22 -33.84 -1.28
C LEU A 21 38.40 -33.44 0.18
N ASP A 22 39.27 -32.47 0.46
CA ASP A 22 39.61 -32.03 1.81
C ASP A 22 38.32 -31.57 2.53
N SER A 23 38.09 -32.09 3.74
CA SER A 23 36.89 -31.80 4.56
C SER A 23 36.68 -30.29 4.74
N ARG A 24 37.78 -29.51 4.75
CA ARG A 24 37.75 -28.05 4.75
C ARG A 24 37.08 -27.45 3.52
N GLN A 25 37.33 -27.97 2.32
CA GLN A 25 36.75 -27.46 1.07
C GLN A 25 35.26 -27.75 0.97
N CYS A 26 34.78 -28.90 1.48
CA CYS A 26 33.36 -29.18 1.60
C CYS A 26 32.65 -28.24 2.59
N VAL A 27 33.27 -27.96 3.74
CA VAL A 27 32.74 -27.00 4.71
C VAL A 27 32.71 -25.59 4.13
N PHE A 28 33.75 -25.16 3.42
CA PHE A 28 33.74 -23.86 2.73
C PHE A 28 32.69 -23.77 1.62
N ALA A 29 32.48 -24.83 0.83
CA ALA A 29 31.44 -24.84 -0.18
C ALA A 29 30.04 -24.82 0.43
N LEU A 30 29.81 -25.54 1.54
CA LEU A 30 28.55 -25.51 2.28
C LEU A 30 28.33 -24.16 2.98
N THR A 31 29.35 -23.56 3.59
CA THR A 31 29.23 -22.24 4.21
C THR A 31 29.01 -21.15 3.16
N LEU A 32 29.68 -21.23 2.00
CA LEU A 32 29.46 -20.33 0.88
C LEU A 32 28.07 -20.54 0.26
N LEU A 33 27.59 -21.78 0.14
CA LEU A 33 26.23 -22.07 -0.32
C LEU A 33 25.19 -21.59 0.69
N THR A 34 25.44 -21.70 2.01
CA THR A 34 24.59 -21.10 3.04
C THR A 34 24.68 -19.59 3.07
N LEU A 35 25.84 -18.98 2.77
CA LEU A 35 26.00 -17.52 2.62
C LEU A 35 25.28 -17.01 1.37
N LEU A 36 25.33 -17.78 0.27
CA LEU A 36 24.64 -17.49 -0.98
C LEU A 36 23.12 -17.73 -0.86
N LEU A 37 22.69 -18.71 -0.06
CA LEU A 37 21.30 -18.90 0.36
C LEU A 37 20.85 -17.86 1.41
N GLN A 38 21.80 -17.24 2.13
CA GLN A 38 21.56 -16.08 3.01
C GLN A 38 21.45 -14.77 2.24
N VAL A 39 21.61 -14.77 0.90
CA VAL A 39 20.97 -13.74 0.06
C VAL A 39 19.47 -14.06 -0.03
N VAL A 40 18.84 -14.20 1.13
CA VAL A 40 17.39 -14.07 1.28
C VAL A 40 17.12 -12.63 0.86
N VAL A 41 16.35 -12.47 -0.20
CA VAL A 41 15.76 -11.18 -0.56
C VAL A 41 15.05 -10.64 0.67
N GLU A 42 15.68 -9.73 1.41
CA GLU A 42 15.02 -8.97 2.47
C GLU A 42 14.00 -8.03 1.82
N ALA A 43 12.82 -8.56 1.52
CA ALA A 43 11.67 -7.76 1.13
C ALA A 43 10.48 -8.03 2.06
N ASN A 44 10.74 -8.22 3.36
CA ASN A 44 9.68 -8.22 4.36
C ASN A 44 9.37 -6.74 4.66
N SER A 45 8.25 -6.22 4.14
CA SER A 45 7.79 -4.84 4.37
C SER A 45 6.73 -4.79 5.46
N TRP A 46 6.63 -3.66 6.17
CA TRP A 46 5.62 -3.44 7.21
C TRP A 46 4.18 -3.54 6.68
N TRP A 47 3.98 -3.41 5.36
CA TRP A 47 2.69 -3.66 4.72
C TRP A 47 2.11 -5.05 5.00
N SER A 48 2.96 -6.04 5.31
CA SER A 48 2.53 -7.41 5.68
C SER A 48 1.59 -7.46 6.90
N LEU A 49 1.58 -6.41 7.74
CA LEU A 49 0.60 -6.22 8.81
C LEU A 49 -0.84 -6.15 8.29
N ALA A 50 -1.06 -5.80 7.02
CA ALA A 50 -2.39 -5.80 6.41
C ALA A 50 -2.97 -7.21 6.20
N MET A 51 -2.10 -8.20 6.02
CA MET A 51 -2.46 -9.57 5.66
C MET A 51 -2.60 -10.47 6.89
N ASN A 52 -1.92 -10.13 7.98
CA ASN A 52 -1.94 -10.88 9.24
C ASN A 52 -2.64 -10.04 10.30
N PRO A 53 -3.97 -10.17 10.48
CA PRO A 53 -4.67 -9.45 11.53
C PRO A 53 -4.07 -9.80 12.89
N LEU A 54 -3.70 -8.77 13.66
CA LEU A 54 -3.15 -8.96 14.99
C LEU A 54 -4.26 -9.41 15.92
N LEU A 55 -4.30 -10.71 16.20
CA LEU A 55 -5.07 -11.24 17.32
C LEU A 55 -4.26 -10.93 18.57
N ILE A 56 -4.52 -9.78 19.20
CA ILE A 56 -3.95 -9.46 20.51
C ILE A 56 -4.72 -10.32 21.52
N PRO A 57 -4.14 -11.38 22.10
CA PRO A 57 -4.83 -12.13 23.14
C PRO A 57 -4.91 -11.23 24.38
N GLU A 58 -6.07 -11.13 25.01
CA GLU A 58 -6.28 -10.36 26.26
C GLU A 58 -5.42 -10.86 27.45
N ALA A 59 -4.71 -11.99 27.29
CA ALA A 59 -3.84 -12.55 28.31
C ALA A 59 -2.37 -12.23 28.04
N TYR A 60 -1.85 -11.22 28.75
CA TYR A 60 -0.40 -11.00 28.91
C TYR A 60 0.17 -12.14 29.78
N ILE A 61 0.53 -13.26 29.17
CA ILE A 61 1.19 -14.37 29.88
C ILE A 61 2.68 -14.05 30.02
N ILE A 62 3.18 -14.04 31.26
CA ILE A 62 4.59 -13.96 31.60
C ILE A 62 5.32 -15.11 30.88
N GLY A 63 6.15 -14.78 29.88
CA GLY A 63 6.87 -15.76 29.04
C GLY A 63 6.48 -15.79 27.56
N ALA A 64 5.45 -15.04 27.13
CA ALA A 64 5.18 -14.84 25.71
C ALA A 64 6.27 -13.96 25.06
N GLN A 65 6.72 -14.30 23.85
CA GLN A 65 7.63 -13.42 23.10
C GLN A 65 6.99 -12.05 22.89
N PRO A 66 7.75 -10.94 22.98
CA PRO A 66 7.19 -9.60 22.81
C PRO A 66 6.54 -9.49 21.42
N LEU A 67 5.27 -9.05 21.35
CA LEU A 67 4.47 -8.90 20.12
C LEU A 67 5.30 -8.38 18.93
N CYS A 68 6.09 -7.34 19.16
CA CYS A 68 6.92 -6.69 18.15
C CYS A 68 8.03 -7.54 17.54
N SER A 69 8.52 -8.59 18.21
CA SER A 69 9.49 -9.52 17.64
C SER A 69 8.86 -10.57 16.72
N GLN A 70 7.57 -10.86 16.93
CA GLN A 70 6.79 -11.78 16.10
C GLN A 70 6.31 -11.11 14.81
N LEU A 71 6.22 -9.78 14.80
CA LEU A 71 5.86 -9.00 13.63
C LEU A 71 6.95 -9.06 12.55
N VAL A 72 6.68 -9.84 11.51
CA VAL A 72 7.54 -9.96 10.33
C VAL A 72 7.48 -8.64 9.53
N GLY A 73 8.63 -8.22 8.99
CA GLY A 73 8.70 -7.09 8.05
C GLY A 73 8.85 -5.69 8.64
N LEU A 74 8.95 -5.55 9.97
CA LEU A 74 9.35 -4.29 10.59
C LEU A 74 10.86 -4.06 10.50
N SER A 75 11.28 -2.84 10.16
CA SER A 75 12.67 -2.38 10.32
C SER A 75 13.05 -2.22 11.79
N GLN A 76 14.32 -1.96 12.10
CA GLN A 76 14.77 -1.85 13.50
C GLN A 76 14.19 -0.63 14.21
N GLY A 77 14.07 0.50 13.52
CA GLY A 77 13.39 1.69 14.03
C GLY A 77 11.89 1.48 14.19
N GLN A 78 11.25 0.77 13.25
CA GLN A 78 9.83 0.40 13.40
C GLN A 78 9.60 -0.55 14.58
N LYS A 79 10.52 -1.47 14.87
CA LYS A 79 10.45 -2.33 16.06
C LYS A 79 10.54 -1.53 17.36
N LYS A 80 11.40 -0.52 17.41
CA LYS A 80 11.48 0.41 18.56
C LYS A 80 10.17 1.17 18.75
N LEU A 81 9.58 1.68 17.67
CA LEU A 81 8.27 2.35 17.72
C LEU A 81 7.16 1.38 18.15
N CYS A 82 7.15 0.16 17.64
CA CYS A 82 6.21 -0.88 18.06
C CYS A 82 6.30 -1.12 19.57
N GLN A 83 7.51 -1.21 20.12
CA GLN A 83 7.69 -1.43 21.57
C GLN A 83 7.12 -0.29 22.41
N LEU A 84 7.17 0.95 21.91
CA LEU A 84 6.63 2.14 22.58
C LEU A 84 5.11 2.30 22.38
N TYR A 85 4.59 1.89 21.22
CA TYR A 85 3.23 2.14 20.77
C TYR A 85 2.56 0.84 20.32
N GLN A 86 2.46 -0.12 21.23
CA GLN A 86 1.97 -1.47 20.92
C GLN A 86 0.50 -1.49 20.49
N ASP A 87 -0.33 -0.68 21.15
CA ASP A 87 -1.74 -0.43 20.83
C ASP A 87 -1.96 0.17 19.43
N HIS A 88 -0.92 0.79 18.83
CA HIS A 88 -1.01 1.36 17.48
C HIS A 88 -0.88 0.31 16.38
N MET A 89 -0.29 -0.85 16.67
CA MET A 89 0.08 -1.83 15.64
C MET A 89 -1.12 -2.40 14.89
N GLN A 90 -2.25 -2.60 15.57
CA GLN A 90 -3.50 -3.00 14.94
C GLN A 90 -3.96 -1.98 13.90
N TYR A 91 -4.02 -0.70 14.29
CA TYR A 91 -4.48 0.39 13.43
C TYR A 91 -3.50 0.71 12.29
N ILE A 92 -2.21 0.48 12.48
CA ILE A 92 -1.22 0.50 11.38
C ILE A 92 -1.53 -0.59 10.35
N GLY A 93 -1.83 -1.81 10.79
CA GLY A 93 -2.24 -2.91 9.93
C GLY A 93 -3.53 -2.61 9.18
N GLU A 94 -4.54 -2.06 9.86
CA GLU A 94 -5.80 -1.62 9.25
C GLU A 94 -5.59 -0.48 8.24
N GLY A 95 -4.71 0.48 8.54
CA GLY A 95 -4.33 1.56 7.64
C GLY A 95 -3.63 1.05 6.38
N ALA A 96 -2.68 0.12 6.53
CA ALA A 96 -2.05 -0.56 5.40
C ALA A 96 -3.08 -1.30 4.54
N LYS A 97 -3.97 -2.08 5.17
CA LYS A 97 -5.03 -2.84 4.51
C LYS A 97 -5.99 -1.94 3.73
N THR A 98 -6.35 -0.81 4.31
CA THR A 98 -7.19 0.21 3.67
C THR A 98 -6.48 0.81 2.45
N GLY A 99 -5.19 1.15 2.59
CA GLY A 99 -4.36 1.62 1.48
C GLY A 99 -4.24 0.62 0.31
N ILE A 100 -4.00 -0.67 0.62
CA ILE A 100 -3.88 -1.74 -0.39
C ILE A 100 -5.21 -1.94 -1.13
N ARG A 101 -6.32 -2.02 -0.40
CA ARG A 101 -7.66 -2.18 -1.00
C ARG A 101 -8.01 -1.02 -1.91
N GLU A 102 -7.67 0.20 -1.50
CA GLU A 102 -7.92 1.38 -2.32
C GLU A 102 -7.00 1.40 -3.54
N CYS A 103 -5.74 1.00 -3.42
CA CYS A 103 -4.85 0.82 -4.55
C CYS A 103 -5.40 -0.18 -5.57
N GLN A 104 -5.82 -1.35 -5.12
CA GLN A 104 -6.47 -2.37 -5.96
C GLN A 104 -7.73 -1.82 -6.63
N TYR A 105 -8.53 -1.05 -5.89
CA TYR A 105 -9.71 -0.40 -6.44
C TYR A 105 -9.33 0.57 -7.56
N GLN A 106 -8.41 1.51 -7.32
CA GLN A 106 -8.01 2.54 -8.28
C GLN A 106 -7.34 1.94 -9.54
N PHE A 107 -6.67 0.80 -9.41
CA PHE A 107 -5.94 0.15 -10.49
C PHE A 107 -6.63 -1.08 -11.10
N ARG A 108 -7.84 -1.46 -10.66
CA ARG A 108 -8.58 -2.66 -11.14
C ARG A 108 -8.70 -2.78 -12.67
N HIS A 109 -8.71 -1.63 -13.35
CA HIS A 109 -8.85 -1.50 -14.80
C HIS A 109 -7.54 -1.13 -15.53
N ARG A 110 -6.39 -1.14 -14.84
CA ARG A 110 -5.05 -0.90 -15.41
C ARG A 110 -4.30 -2.23 -15.56
N ARG A 111 -3.29 -2.32 -16.44
CA ARG A 111 -2.46 -3.53 -16.65
C ARG A 111 -1.77 -4.00 -15.37
N TRP A 112 -1.19 -3.08 -14.61
CA TRP A 112 -0.86 -3.30 -13.21
C TRP A 112 -2.07 -2.97 -12.34
N ASN A 113 -2.60 -3.96 -11.61
CA ASN A 113 -3.84 -3.84 -10.85
C ASN A 113 -3.60 -3.75 -9.32
N CYS A 114 -2.37 -3.46 -8.89
CA CYS A 114 -1.98 -3.42 -7.49
C CYS A 114 -2.26 -4.74 -6.73
N SER A 115 -2.26 -5.88 -7.45
CA SER A 115 -2.39 -7.20 -6.85
C SER A 115 -1.24 -7.50 -5.90
N THR A 116 -1.56 -8.11 -4.76
CA THR A 116 -0.54 -8.59 -3.83
C THR A 116 0.05 -9.90 -4.33
N VAL A 117 1.37 -9.98 -4.42
CA VAL A 117 2.06 -11.11 -5.08
C VAL A 117 2.29 -12.29 -4.12
N ASP A 118 2.51 -12.02 -2.83
CA ASP A 118 2.76 -13.05 -1.80
C ASP A 118 2.36 -12.57 -0.39
N ASN A 119 2.18 -13.49 0.56
CA ASN A 119 1.88 -13.21 1.97
C ASN A 119 3.04 -12.50 2.70
N SER A 120 4.28 -12.66 2.22
CA SER A 120 5.49 -12.10 2.83
C SER A 120 5.82 -10.67 2.37
N SER A 121 5.52 -10.35 1.11
CA SER A 121 5.77 -9.04 0.49
C SER A 121 4.52 -8.56 -0.25
N VAL A 122 3.73 -7.73 0.44
CA VAL A 122 2.41 -7.28 -0.05
C VAL A 122 2.45 -6.72 -1.46
N PHE A 123 3.47 -5.94 -1.85
CA PHE A 123 3.59 -5.40 -3.21
C PHE A 123 4.77 -6.00 -3.99
N GLY A 124 5.37 -7.08 -3.50
CA GLY A 124 6.42 -7.83 -4.19
C GLY A 124 7.63 -7.01 -4.64
N ARG A 125 8.19 -7.40 -5.80
CA ARG A 125 9.36 -6.76 -6.42
C ARG A 125 9.04 -5.48 -7.20
N VAL A 126 7.77 -5.16 -7.43
CA VAL A 126 7.37 -3.86 -8.02
C VAL A 126 7.90 -2.72 -7.16
N MET A 127 7.92 -2.91 -5.84
CA MET A 127 8.50 -1.98 -4.87
C MET A 127 10.04 -1.94 -4.85
N GLN A 128 10.72 -2.61 -5.77
CA GLN A 128 12.15 -2.45 -6.02
C GLN A 128 12.43 -1.52 -7.21
N ILE A 129 11.41 -1.22 -8.03
CA ILE A 129 11.49 -0.26 -9.14
C ILE A 129 10.94 1.08 -8.66
N GLY A 130 11.62 2.17 -8.97
CA GLY A 130 11.22 3.54 -8.65
C GLY A 130 10.22 4.10 -9.67
N SER A 131 9.18 3.32 -9.99
CA SER A 131 8.16 3.65 -10.99
C SER A 131 7.02 4.51 -10.43
N ARG A 132 6.12 4.95 -11.32
CA ARG A 132 4.90 5.66 -10.92
C ARG A 132 4.00 4.82 -9.99
N GLU A 133 3.94 3.51 -10.23
CA GLU A 133 3.13 2.59 -9.41
C GLU A 133 3.67 2.52 -7.98
N THR A 134 4.99 2.47 -7.84
CA THR A 134 5.67 2.55 -6.55
C THR A 134 5.40 3.87 -5.85
N ALA A 135 5.48 4.99 -6.58
CA ALA A 135 5.19 6.31 -6.02
C ALA A 135 3.78 6.39 -5.42
N PHE A 136 2.77 5.93 -6.16
CA PHE A 136 1.39 5.86 -5.65
C PHE A 136 1.27 4.95 -4.43
N THR A 137 1.93 3.79 -4.46
CA THR A 137 1.87 2.81 -3.37
C THR A 137 2.42 3.36 -2.06
N TYR A 138 3.54 4.08 -2.08
CA TYR A 138 4.08 4.78 -0.91
C TYR A 138 3.08 5.85 -0.39
N ALA A 139 2.55 6.66 -1.30
CA ALA A 139 1.60 7.72 -0.94
C ALA A 139 0.30 7.18 -0.31
N ILE A 140 -0.38 6.23 -0.94
CA ILE A 140 -1.65 5.68 -0.44
C ILE A 140 -1.46 4.91 0.86
N SER A 141 -0.29 4.30 1.08
CA SER A 141 0.03 3.60 2.31
C SER A 141 0.25 4.55 3.48
N ALA A 142 1.03 5.62 3.26
CA ALA A 142 1.25 6.65 4.28
C ALA A 142 -0.07 7.35 4.64
N ALA A 143 -0.91 7.63 3.63
CA ALA A 143 -2.27 8.14 3.78
C ALA A 143 -3.17 7.20 4.60
N GLY A 144 -3.10 5.89 4.34
CA GLY A 144 -3.85 4.87 5.06
C GLY A 144 -3.53 4.86 6.56
N VAL A 145 -2.26 4.98 6.93
CA VAL A 145 -1.85 5.06 8.34
C VAL A 145 -2.34 6.34 9.00
N VAL A 146 -2.27 7.50 8.33
CA VAL A 146 -2.85 8.75 8.87
C VAL A 146 -4.34 8.57 9.12
N ASN A 147 -5.07 8.01 8.15
CA ASN A 147 -6.52 7.85 8.25
C ASN A 147 -6.92 6.94 9.42
N ALA A 148 -6.31 5.76 9.53
CA ALA A 148 -6.64 4.79 10.58
C ALA A 148 -6.26 5.30 11.98
N VAL A 149 -5.03 5.78 12.18
CA VAL A 149 -4.56 6.25 13.49
C VAL A 149 -5.35 7.48 13.96
N SER A 150 -5.65 8.44 13.07
CA SER A 150 -6.43 9.62 13.44
C SER A 150 -7.87 9.29 13.85
N ARG A 151 -8.49 8.26 13.25
CA ARG A 151 -9.82 7.78 13.63
C ARG A 151 -9.80 7.00 14.95
N ALA A 152 -8.80 6.15 15.15
CA ALA A 152 -8.61 5.43 16.41
C ALA A 152 -8.44 6.38 17.61
N CYS A 153 -7.71 7.49 17.42
CA CYS A 153 -7.62 8.56 18.42
C CYS A 153 -8.98 9.20 18.76
N ARG A 154 -9.85 9.39 17.75
CA ARG A 154 -11.20 9.95 17.95
C ARG A 154 -12.11 8.96 18.68
N GLU A 155 -11.93 7.67 18.43
CA GLU A 155 -12.72 6.59 19.04
C GLU A 155 -12.25 6.26 20.47
N GLY A 156 -11.09 6.76 20.88
CA GLY A 156 -10.54 6.53 22.23
C GLY A 156 -9.81 5.19 22.36
N GLU A 157 -9.45 4.58 21.24
CA GLU A 157 -8.83 3.26 21.15
C GLU A 157 -7.31 3.27 21.42
N LEU A 158 -6.70 4.44 21.41
CA LEU A 158 -5.26 4.63 21.59
C LEU A 158 -5.01 5.43 22.86
N SER A 159 -4.13 4.95 23.76
CA SER A 159 -3.91 5.61 25.05
C SER A 159 -3.08 6.89 24.95
N SER A 160 -2.32 7.05 23.87
CA SER A 160 -1.39 8.16 23.63
C SER A 160 -2.05 9.42 23.07
N CYS A 161 -3.31 9.33 22.62
CA CYS A 161 -4.02 10.41 21.95
C CYS A 161 -5.51 10.42 22.33
N GLY A 162 -6.19 11.46 21.87
CA GLY A 162 -7.64 11.58 22.01
C GLY A 162 -8.21 12.43 20.87
N CYS A 163 -9.37 13.04 21.08
CA CYS A 163 -10.03 13.91 20.11
C CYS A 163 -9.11 15.02 19.56
N SER A 164 -9.40 15.45 18.33
CA SER A 164 -8.74 16.58 17.70
C SER A 164 -8.77 17.84 18.56
N ARG A 165 -7.62 18.52 18.68
CA ARG A 165 -7.48 19.86 19.26
C ARG A 165 -7.42 20.95 18.19
N ALA A 166 -7.96 20.68 17.00
CA ALA A 166 -7.97 21.64 15.90
C ALA A 166 -8.74 22.91 16.31
N ALA A 167 -8.15 24.06 15.99
CA ALA A 167 -8.79 25.34 16.22
C ALA A 167 -10.02 25.49 15.33
N ARG A 168 -11.00 26.27 15.80
CA ARG A 168 -12.19 26.64 15.03
C ARG A 168 -11.76 27.32 13.71
N PRO A 169 -12.22 26.83 12.55
CA PRO A 169 -11.98 27.50 11.27
C PRO A 169 -12.56 28.92 11.26
N LYS A 170 -11.83 29.88 10.66
CA LYS A 170 -12.20 31.30 10.66
C LYS A 170 -13.47 31.59 9.83
N ASP A 171 -13.68 30.77 8.81
CA ASP A 171 -14.80 30.78 7.88
C ASP A 171 -16.07 30.10 8.44
N LEU A 172 -15.97 29.44 9.61
CA LEU A 172 -17.12 28.77 10.22
C LEU A 172 -18.12 29.80 10.80
N PRO A 173 -19.40 29.80 10.36
CA PRO A 173 -20.41 30.76 10.82
C PRO A 173 -20.54 30.79 12.35
N ARG A 174 -20.57 32.00 12.94
CA ARG A 174 -20.44 32.22 14.39
C ARG A 174 -21.48 31.49 15.23
N ASP A 175 -22.67 31.32 14.69
CA ASP A 175 -23.81 30.60 15.27
C ASP A 175 -23.60 29.08 15.33
N TRP A 176 -22.64 28.52 14.58
CA TRP A 176 -22.34 27.10 14.61
C TRP A 176 -21.33 26.83 15.72
N LEU A 177 -21.64 25.88 16.60
CA LEU A 177 -20.74 25.52 17.70
C LEU A 177 -19.56 24.70 17.17
N TRP A 178 -18.34 25.04 17.60
CA TRP A 178 -17.16 24.20 17.35
C TRP A 178 -16.91 23.33 18.56
N GLY A 179 -16.98 22.02 18.39
CA GLY A 179 -16.87 21.08 19.50
C GLY A 179 -17.18 19.64 19.09
N GLY A 180 -17.37 18.76 20.08
CA GLY A 180 -17.44 17.32 19.84
C GLY A 180 -16.06 16.68 19.71
N CYS A 181 -16.03 15.43 19.25
CA CYS A 181 -14.80 14.66 19.09
C CYS A 181 -14.49 14.45 17.60
N GLY A 182 -13.60 15.29 17.07
CA GLY A 182 -13.11 15.18 15.69
C GLY A 182 -11.88 14.28 15.55
N ASP A 183 -11.57 13.89 14.32
CA ASP A 183 -10.41 13.05 13.99
C ASP A 183 -9.09 13.77 14.30
N ASN A 184 -8.19 13.11 15.03
CA ASN A 184 -6.92 13.72 15.44
C ASN A 184 -5.87 13.64 14.32
N LEU A 185 -6.09 14.45 13.29
CA LEU A 185 -5.26 14.52 12.09
C LEU A 185 -3.79 14.86 12.41
N ASN A 186 -3.52 15.79 13.33
CA ASN A 186 -2.15 16.18 13.67
C ASN A 186 -1.38 15.01 14.32
N TYR A 187 -2.03 14.22 15.19
CA TYR A 187 -1.39 13.04 15.77
C TYR A 187 -1.11 11.98 14.70
N GLY A 188 -2.11 11.58 13.92
CA GLY A 188 -1.96 10.57 12.88
C GLY A 188 -0.94 10.95 11.80
N TYR A 189 -0.87 12.24 11.44
CA TYR A 189 0.14 12.76 10.50
C TYR A 189 1.57 12.54 11.04
N ARG A 190 1.82 12.95 12.29
CA ARG A 190 3.14 12.82 12.94
C ARG A 190 3.52 11.36 13.11
N PHE A 191 2.60 10.54 13.60
CA PHE A 191 2.83 9.12 13.80
C PHE A 191 3.13 8.41 12.47
N SER A 192 2.36 8.66 11.41
CA SER A 192 2.63 8.12 10.07
C SER A 192 4.02 8.52 9.57
N LYS A 193 4.43 9.78 9.80
CA LYS A 193 5.77 10.24 9.46
C LYS A 193 6.87 9.52 10.24
N GLU A 194 6.70 9.30 11.53
CA GLU A 194 7.68 8.58 12.35
C GLU A 194 7.77 7.10 11.97
N PHE A 195 6.63 6.42 11.83
CA PHE A 195 6.58 4.98 11.61
C PHE A 195 6.85 4.57 10.16
N VAL A 196 6.20 5.22 9.18
CA VAL A 196 6.31 4.83 7.76
C VAL A 196 7.68 5.24 7.21
N ASP A 197 8.21 6.40 7.62
CA ASP A 197 9.53 6.86 7.13
C ASP A 197 10.70 6.23 7.90
N ALA A 198 10.48 5.54 9.02
CA ALA A 198 11.56 4.97 9.86
C ALA A 198 12.53 4.10 9.03
N ARG A 199 11.99 3.17 8.22
CA ARG A 199 12.80 2.30 7.35
C ARG A 199 13.70 3.07 6.39
N GLU A 200 13.17 4.13 5.79
CA GLU A 200 13.91 4.95 4.82
C GLU A 200 14.99 5.79 5.53
N ARG A 201 14.71 6.25 6.77
CA ARG A 201 15.63 7.08 7.56
C ARG A 201 16.74 6.29 8.27
N GLU A 202 16.54 5.01 8.53
CA GLU A 202 17.53 4.13 9.16
C GLU A 202 18.74 3.86 8.26
N LYS A 203 18.56 3.95 6.94
CA LYS A 203 19.61 3.68 5.95
C LYS A 203 20.24 5.00 5.50
N SER A 204 21.57 5.05 5.54
CA SER A 204 22.35 6.15 4.96
C SER A 204 23.00 5.65 3.67
N TYR A 205 22.81 6.40 2.58
CA TYR A 205 23.37 6.09 1.28
C TYR A 205 24.33 7.20 0.84
N ALA A 206 25.31 6.84 0.03
CA ALA A 206 26.24 7.81 -0.54
C ALA A 206 25.47 8.87 -1.33
N LYS A 207 25.83 10.14 -1.13
CA LYS A 207 25.16 11.26 -1.78
C LYS A 207 25.32 11.14 -3.30
N GLY A 208 24.20 11.19 -4.02
CA GLY A 208 24.19 11.04 -5.48
C GLY A 208 24.15 9.59 -5.95
N SER A 209 24.08 8.60 -5.06
CA SER A 209 23.81 7.22 -5.45
C SER A 209 22.34 7.03 -5.88
N PHE A 210 22.08 5.97 -6.63
CA PHE A 210 20.74 5.60 -7.04
C PHE A 210 19.82 5.32 -5.83
N GLU A 211 20.34 4.67 -4.79
CA GLU A 211 19.62 4.39 -3.54
C GLU A 211 19.28 5.67 -2.79
N SER A 212 20.16 6.68 -2.82
CA SER A 212 19.87 8.01 -2.28
C SER A 212 18.71 8.68 -3.04
N ALA A 213 18.67 8.56 -4.37
CA ALA A 213 17.54 9.04 -5.19
C ALA A 213 16.23 8.34 -4.81
N ARG A 214 16.27 7.02 -4.64
CA ARG A 214 15.12 6.19 -4.26
C ARG A 214 14.58 6.58 -2.88
N LEU A 215 15.46 6.74 -1.90
CA LEU A 215 15.10 7.19 -0.54
C LEU A 215 14.38 8.55 -0.61
N MET A 216 14.93 9.52 -1.34
CA MET A 216 14.30 10.85 -1.48
C MET A 216 12.92 10.77 -2.16
N MET A 217 12.79 9.94 -3.19
CA MET A 217 11.51 9.69 -3.87
C MET A 217 10.47 9.09 -2.90
N ASN A 218 10.85 8.07 -2.13
CA ASN A 218 9.97 7.40 -1.17
C ASN A 218 9.46 8.38 -0.09
N LEU A 219 10.37 9.16 0.51
CA LEU A 219 10.01 10.16 1.52
C LEU A 219 9.09 11.25 0.97
N HIS A 220 9.34 11.72 -0.27
CA HIS A 220 8.49 12.70 -0.94
C HIS A 220 7.07 12.17 -1.17
N ASN A 221 6.95 10.95 -1.70
CA ASN A 221 5.65 10.37 -1.99
C ASN A 221 4.86 10.02 -0.72
N ASN A 222 5.53 9.57 0.35
CA ASN A 222 4.91 9.44 1.66
C ASN A 222 4.31 10.76 2.14
N GLU A 223 5.05 11.85 2.01
CA GLU A 223 4.59 13.18 2.39
C GLU A 223 3.39 13.64 1.54
N ALA A 224 3.41 13.42 0.22
CA ALA A 224 2.28 13.72 -0.65
C ALA A 224 1.00 12.98 -0.22
N GLY A 225 1.13 11.71 0.18
CA GLY A 225 0.04 10.92 0.74
C GLY A 225 -0.54 11.52 2.02
N ARG A 226 0.32 11.85 3.00
CA ARG A 226 -0.09 12.47 4.27
C ARG A 226 -0.78 13.82 4.07
N ARG A 227 -0.26 14.65 3.17
CA ARG A 227 -0.85 15.96 2.85
C ARG A 227 -2.22 15.82 2.21
N THR A 228 -2.39 14.88 1.28
CA THR A 228 -3.69 14.65 0.65
C THR A 228 -4.79 14.33 1.68
N VAL A 229 -4.48 13.53 2.71
CA VAL A 229 -5.42 13.26 3.81
C VAL A 229 -5.70 14.53 4.63
N SER A 230 -4.67 15.32 4.89
CA SER A 230 -4.79 16.57 5.64
C SER A 230 -5.66 17.60 4.92
N ASP A 231 -5.46 17.77 3.61
CA ASP A 231 -6.12 18.79 2.81
C ASP A 231 -7.59 18.45 2.52
N LEU A 232 -7.91 17.15 2.46
CA LEU A 232 -9.28 16.66 2.27
C LEU A 232 -10.09 16.59 3.58
N ALA A 233 -9.46 16.82 4.74
CA ALA A 233 -10.20 16.94 5.99
C ALA A 233 -11.12 18.16 5.95
N HIS A 234 -12.35 18.01 6.43
CA HIS A 234 -13.38 19.04 6.32
C HIS A 234 -14.16 19.19 7.62
N VAL A 235 -14.90 20.29 7.72
CA VAL A 235 -15.82 20.52 8.82
C VAL A 235 -17.07 19.68 8.60
N SER A 236 -17.39 18.83 9.56
CA SER A 236 -18.63 18.07 9.60
C SER A 236 -19.47 18.52 10.78
N CYS A 237 -20.80 18.53 10.62
CA CYS A 237 -21.71 19.09 11.62
C CYS A 237 -22.89 18.14 11.90
N LYS A 238 -23.37 18.14 13.14
CA LYS A 238 -24.62 17.49 13.55
C LYS A 238 -25.62 18.49 14.10
N CYS A 239 -26.87 18.33 13.71
CA CYS A 239 -27.99 19.16 14.13
C CYS A 239 -28.64 18.62 15.41
N HIS A 240 -29.00 19.51 16.32
CA HIS A 240 -29.52 19.23 17.67
C HIS A 240 -30.86 19.91 17.98
N GLY A 241 -31.55 20.47 16.98
CA GLY A 241 -32.82 21.14 17.18
C GLY A 241 -34.00 20.19 17.37
N VAL A 242 -35.11 20.73 17.87
CA VAL A 242 -36.38 20.00 18.06
C VAL A 242 -36.79 19.34 16.74
N SER A 243 -37.20 18.06 16.82
CA SER A 243 -37.56 17.23 15.67
C SER A 243 -36.47 17.09 14.59
N GLY A 244 -35.19 17.20 14.96
CA GLY A 244 -34.07 17.09 14.03
C GLY A 244 -33.76 18.36 13.23
N SER A 245 -34.35 19.49 13.62
CA SER A 245 -34.02 20.79 13.02
C SER A 245 -32.56 21.20 13.28
N CYS A 246 -32.01 22.08 12.44
CA CYS A 246 -30.65 22.60 12.55
C CYS A 246 -30.56 23.97 13.25
N SER A 247 -31.52 24.29 14.14
CA SER A 247 -31.50 25.54 14.92
C SER A 247 -30.28 25.65 15.84
N LEU A 248 -29.80 24.50 16.32
CA LEU A 248 -28.50 24.36 16.96
C LEU A 248 -27.72 23.28 16.22
N LYS A 249 -26.44 23.54 15.95
CA LYS A 249 -25.56 22.50 15.42
C LYS A 249 -24.13 22.64 15.94
N THR A 250 -23.50 21.49 16.09
CA THR A 250 -22.14 21.34 16.57
C THR A 250 -21.31 20.73 15.47
N CYS A 251 -20.14 21.30 15.21
CA CYS A 251 -19.23 20.91 14.15
C CYS A 251 -17.85 20.55 14.68
N TRP A 252 -17.20 19.60 14.02
CA TRP A 252 -15.84 19.14 14.31
C TRP A 252 -15.06 18.91 13.02
N LEU A 253 -13.73 18.74 13.16
CA LEU A 253 -12.88 18.31 12.06
C LEU A 253 -13.09 16.81 11.80
N GLN A 254 -13.39 16.45 10.57
CA GLN A 254 -13.58 15.07 10.14
C GLN A 254 -12.76 14.76 8.89
N LEU A 255 -12.17 13.58 8.85
CA LEU A 255 -11.47 13.07 7.67
C LEU A 255 -12.48 12.78 6.55
N ALA A 256 -12.08 13.05 5.30
CA ALA A 256 -12.82 12.60 4.13
C ALA A 256 -12.96 11.07 4.09
N ASP A 257 -13.90 10.61 3.25
CA ASP A 257 -13.95 9.22 2.83
C ASP A 257 -12.62 8.84 2.15
N PHE A 258 -12.08 7.67 2.48
CA PHE A 258 -10.79 7.24 1.96
C PHE A 258 -10.82 6.99 0.44
N ARG A 259 -11.99 6.73 -0.14
CA ARG A 259 -12.19 6.70 -1.60
C ARG A 259 -11.82 8.04 -2.24
N LYS A 260 -12.20 9.16 -1.63
CA LYS A 260 -11.85 10.50 -2.11
C LYS A 260 -10.33 10.72 -2.11
N VAL A 261 -9.65 10.25 -1.05
CA VAL A 261 -8.19 10.28 -0.96
C VAL A 261 -7.55 9.46 -2.08
N GLY A 262 -8.06 8.25 -2.33
CA GLY A 262 -7.61 7.38 -3.42
C GLY A 262 -7.78 8.01 -4.79
N GLU A 263 -8.93 8.64 -5.05
CA GLU A 263 -9.22 9.38 -6.30
C GLU A 263 -8.24 10.54 -6.51
N THR A 264 -8.05 11.39 -5.50
CA THR A 264 -7.11 12.52 -5.60
C THR A 264 -5.66 12.05 -5.80
N LEU A 265 -5.21 11.02 -5.09
CA LEU A 265 -3.88 10.44 -5.32
C LEU A 265 -3.77 9.79 -6.70
N LYS A 266 -4.88 9.26 -7.24
CA LYS A 266 -4.90 8.62 -8.56
C LYS A 266 -4.77 9.64 -9.69
N GLU A 267 -5.31 10.85 -9.51
CA GLU A 267 -5.04 12.01 -10.37
C GLU A 267 -3.57 12.41 -10.31
N LYS A 268 -3.00 12.51 -9.09
CA LYS A 268 -1.56 12.80 -8.90
C LYS A 268 -0.64 11.74 -9.50
N TYR A 269 -1.07 10.49 -9.58
CA TYR A 269 -0.36 9.42 -10.29
C TYR A 269 -0.32 9.66 -11.81
N ASP A 270 -1.44 10.08 -12.41
CA ASP A 270 -1.50 10.30 -13.86
C ASP A 270 -0.60 11.49 -14.26
N SER A 271 -0.42 12.48 -13.38
CA SER A 271 0.45 13.65 -13.57
C SER A 271 1.81 13.56 -12.87
N ALA A 272 2.26 12.36 -12.44
CA ALA A 272 3.48 12.21 -11.66
C ALA A 272 4.73 12.67 -12.45
N ALA A 273 5.68 13.32 -11.75
CA ALA A 273 6.88 13.89 -12.38
C ALA A 273 8.06 12.91 -12.42
N SER A 274 8.69 12.76 -13.58
CA SER A 274 9.94 12.01 -13.73
C SER A 274 11.13 12.83 -13.23
N MET A 275 11.92 12.24 -12.33
CA MET A 275 13.03 12.89 -11.66
C MET A 275 14.37 12.24 -12.03
N LYS A 276 15.44 13.01 -11.90
CA LYS A 276 16.83 12.56 -11.99
C LYS A 276 17.66 13.25 -10.91
N LEU A 277 18.83 12.69 -10.59
CA LEU A 277 19.79 13.38 -9.74
C LEU A 277 20.54 14.44 -10.55
N ASN A 278 20.74 15.60 -9.94
CA ASN A 278 21.70 16.58 -10.42
C ASN A 278 23.11 16.31 -9.85
N SER A 279 24.11 17.07 -10.32
CA SER A 279 25.50 16.99 -9.83
C SER A 279 25.65 17.27 -8.33
N ARG A 280 24.67 17.94 -7.71
CA ARG A 280 24.64 18.22 -6.26
C ARG A 280 23.92 17.12 -5.46
N GLY A 281 23.51 16.02 -6.10
CA GLY A 281 22.78 14.92 -5.47
C GLY A 281 21.36 15.26 -5.03
N LYS A 282 20.71 16.28 -5.63
CA LYS A 282 19.30 16.60 -5.41
C LYS A 282 18.44 16.02 -6.53
N LEU A 283 17.23 15.59 -6.20
CA LEU A 283 16.21 15.26 -7.19
C LEU A 283 15.76 16.54 -7.92
N VAL A 284 15.85 16.51 -9.23
CA VAL A 284 15.36 17.54 -10.13
C VAL A 284 14.53 16.90 -11.23
N GLN A 285 13.57 17.64 -11.77
CA GLN A 285 12.74 17.14 -12.86
C GLN A 285 13.60 16.82 -14.08
N ARG A 286 13.32 15.69 -14.74
CA ARG A 286 14.09 15.23 -15.89
C ARG A 286 13.93 16.18 -17.08
N ASP A 287 12.69 16.62 -17.32
CA ASP A 287 12.34 17.62 -18.32
C ASP A 287 12.10 18.98 -17.64
N SER A 288 12.93 19.96 -17.98
CA SER A 288 12.92 21.31 -17.39
C SER A 288 11.86 22.24 -17.96
N LYS A 289 11.09 21.79 -18.98
CA LYS A 289 9.98 22.58 -19.55
C LYS A 289 8.76 22.60 -18.64
N PHE A 290 8.64 21.63 -17.75
CA PHE A 290 7.54 21.54 -16.80
C PHE A 290 7.87 22.29 -15.50
N ASN A 291 6.82 22.67 -14.78
CA ASN A 291 6.96 23.27 -13.46
C ASN A 291 7.50 22.22 -12.47
N PRO A 292 8.42 22.61 -11.55
CA PRO A 292 8.90 21.72 -10.52
C PRO A 292 7.74 21.15 -9.68
N PRO A 293 7.79 19.85 -9.33
CA PRO A 293 6.73 19.23 -8.52
C PRO A 293 6.68 19.84 -7.12
N THR A 294 5.46 20.01 -6.60
CA THR A 294 5.20 20.43 -5.23
C THR A 294 5.23 19.23 -4.27
N SER A 295 5.10 19.50 -2.96
CA SER A 295 4.95 18.44 -1.95
C SER A 295 3.66 17.62 -2.07
N HIS A 296 2.71 18.03 -2.91
CA HIS A 296 1.45 17.31 -3.16
C HIS A 296 1.50 16.45 -4.42
N ASP A 297 2.56 16.58 -5.22
CA ASP A 297 2.71 15.85 -6.47
C ASP A 297 3.53 14.58 -6.26
N LEU A 298 3.20 13.53 -7.00
CA LEU A 298 3.98 12.29 -6.96
C LEU A 298 5.19 12.39 -7.88
N VAL A 299 6.28 11.77 -7.47
CA VAL A 299 7.55 11.75 -8.21
C VAL A 299 8.07 10.32 -8.38
N TYR A 300 8.73 10.06 -9.51
CA TYR A 300 9.32 8.76 -9.81
C TYR A 300 10.68 8.92 -10.50
N ILE A 301 11.56 7.92 -10.39
CA ILE A 301 12.94 7.99 -10.92
C ILE A 301 13.21 6.98 -12.05
N GLU A 302 12.35 5.98 -12.21
CA GLU A 302 12.48 4.93 -13.23
C GLU A 302 11.20 4.79 -14.06
N SER A 303 11.35 4.40 -15.33
CA SER A 303 10.19 4.15 -16.18
C SER A 303 9.46 2.90 -15.70
N SER A 304 8.12 2.92 -15.78
CA SER A 304 7.32 1.72 -15.51
C SER A 304 7.69 0.59 -16.49
N PRO A 305 7.85 -0.65 -16.01
CA PRO A 305 8.10 -1.79 -16.89
C PRO A 305 6.87 -2.09 -17.76
N ASP A 306 7.05 -2.98 -18.73
CA ASP A 306 5.91 -3.54 -19.46
C ASP A 306 5.16 -4.55 -18.57
N TYR A 307 3.90 -4.22 -18.27
CA TYR A 307 3.00 -5.06 -17.48
C TYR A 307 2.17 -6.04 -18.33
N CYS A 308 2.36 -6.07 -19.65
CA CYS A 308 1.64 -6.98 -20.55
C CYS A 308 2.01 -8.44 -20.32
N LEU A 309 3.30 -8.70 -20.08
CA LEU A 309 3.85 -10.04 -19.90
C LEU A 309 4.18 -10.31 -18.44
N SER A 310 4.06 -11.57 -18.03
CA SER A 310 4.51 -12.01 -16.72
C SER A 310 6.03 -11.93 -16.66
N ASN A 311 6.57 -11.25 -15.65
CA ASN A 311 7.99 -11.08 -15.45
C ASN A 311 8.30 -11.04 -13.95
N GLN A 312 8.93 -12.11 -13.46
CA GLN A 312 9.24 -12.27 -12.05
C GLN A 312 10.27 -11.25 -11.55
N SER A 313 11.17 -10.77 -12.42
CA SER A 313 12.19 -9.78 -12.05
C SER A 313 11.58 -8.41 -11.77
N THR A 314 10.60 -8.00 -12.58
CA THR A 314 9.88 -6.73 -12.37
C THR A 314 8.69 -6.86 -11.42
N GLY A 315 8.27 -8.08 -11.10
CA GLY A 315 7.07 -8.36 -10.33
C GLY A 315 5.77 -8.21 -11.12
N SER A 316 5.84 -8.14 -12.45
CA SER A 316 4.66 -8.13 -13.32
C SER A 316 4.03 -9.53 -13.36
N LEU A 317 2.72 -9.61 -13.14
CA LEU A 317 1.95 -10.86 -13.33
C LEU A 317 1.51 -11.09 -14.78
N GLY A 318 1.62 -10.06 -15.64
CA GLY A 318 1.06 -10.06 -16.99
C GLY A 318 -0.44 -9.82 -17.02
N THR A 319 -1.01 -9.77 -18.24
CA THR A 319 -2.45 -9.55 -18.46
C THR A 319 -3.21 -10.76 -18.96
N VAL A 320 -2.55 -11.90 -19.14
CA VAL A 320 -3.19 -13.17 -19.52
C VAL A 320 -4.25 -13.55 -18.48
N GLY A 321 -5.43 -13.97 -18.94
CA GLY A 321 -6.52 -14.37 -18.04
C GLY A 321 -7.29 -13.21 -17.40
N ARG A 322 -7.00 -11.96 -17.76
CA ARG A 322 -7.71 -10.80 -17.22
C ARG A 322 -8.99 -10.49 -17.97
N LEU A 323 -10.01 -10.07 -17.23
CA LEU A 323 -11.24 -9.54 -17.79
C LEU A 323 -10.99 -8.19 -18.46
N CYS A 324 -11.51 -8.01 -19.66
CA CYS A 324 -11.48 -6.76 -20.41
C CYS A 324 -12.88 -6.35 -20.90
N ASN A 325 -13.01 -5.10 -21.27
CA ASN A 325 -14.24 -4.50 -21.76
C ASN A 325 -14.17 -4.31 -23.28
N LYS A 326 -15.01 -5.02 -24.05
CA LYS A 326 -14.99 -4.93 -25.51
C LYS A 326 -15.45 -3.57 -26.05
N THR A 327 -16.33 -2.87 -25.33
CA THR A 327 -16.89 -1.58 -25.78
C THR A 327 -16.10 -0.37 -25.33
N SER A 328 -15.10 -0.55 -24.44
CA SER A 328 -14.28 0.55 -23.95
C SER A 328 -13.07 0.76 -24.85
N GLU A 329 -12.80 2.02 -25.18
CA GLU A 329 -11.56 2.48 -25.83
C GLU A 329 -10.46 2.82 -24.81
N GLY A 330 -10.77 2.73 -23.52
CA GLY A 330 -9.87 3.09 -22.43
C GLY A 330 -8.95 1.98 -21.95
N MET A 331 -8.33 2.21 -20.78
CA MET A 331 -7.49 1.28 -20.00
C MET A 331 -8.04 -0.15 -19.89
N ASP A 332 -9.35 -0.24 -19.65
CA ASP A 332 -10.12 -1.48 -19.49
C ASP A 332 -10.49 -2.14 -20.82
N GLY A 333 -10.31 -1.43 -21.94
CA GLY A 333 -10.56 -1.90 -23.29
C GLY A 333 -9.76 -3.15 -23.62
N CYS A 334 -10.39 -4.11 -24.31
CA CYS A 334 -9.70 -5.37 -24.67
C CYS A 334 -8.47 -5.16 -25.56
N GLU A 335 -8.47 -4.14 -26.41
CA GLU A 335 -7.31 -3.79 -27.23
C GLU A 335 -6.08 -3.42 -26.37
N LEU A 336 -6.28 -2.52 -25.39
CA LEU A 336 -5.22 -2.02 -24.53
C LEU A 336 -4.87 -2.98 -23.38
N MET A 337 -5.85 -3.63 -22.77
CA MET A 337 -5.63 -4.55 -21.65
C MET A 337 -4.94 -5.84 -22.09
N CYS A 338 -5.33 -6.39 -23.26
CA CYS A 338 -4.78 -7.63 -23.78
C CYS A 338 -3.52 -7.44 -24.64
N CYS A 339 -3.07 -6.19 -24.79
CA CYS A 339 -1.81 -5.84 -25.47
C CYS A 339 -1.72 -6.41 -26.89
N GLY A 340 -2.82 -6.36 -27.64
CA GLY A 340 -2.89 -6.87 -29.02
C GLY A 340 -2.91 -8.40 -29.17
N ARG A 341 -2.86 -9.20 -28.10
CA ARG A 341 -2.91 -10.68 -28.18
C ARG A 341 -4.30 -11.24 -28.51
N GLY A 342 -5.31 -10.37 -28.52
CA GLY A 342 -6.72 -10.75 -28.62
C GLY A 342 -7.30 -11.22 -27.29
N TYR A 343 -8.56 -11.66 -27.35
CA TYR A 343 -9.32 -12.10 -26.18
C TYR A 343 -10.28 -13.22 -26.58
N ASP A 344 -10.63 -14.06 -25.61
CA ASP A 344 -11.66 -15.07 -25.73
C ASP A 344 -12.99 -14.54 -25.16
N GLN A 345 -14.11 -15.01 -25.72
CA GLN A 345 -15.45 -14.67 -25.26
C GLN A 345 -16.11 -15.88 -24.64
N TYR A 346 -16.63 -15.71 -23.42
CA TYR A 346 -17.37 -16.74 -22.70
C TYR A 346 -18.69 -16.18 -22.18
N LYS A 347 -19.76 -16.98 -22.22
CA LYS A 347 -21.02 -16.63 -21.56
C LYS A 347 -20.94 -17.02 -20.09
N ALA A 348 -21.00 -16.03 -19.20
CA ALA A 348 -21.04 -16.25 -17.76
C ALA A 348 -22.45 -15.99 -17.21
N GLN A 349 -22.92 -16.87 -16.33
CA GLN A 349 -24.13 -16.62 -15.55
C GLN A 349 -23.75 -15.89 -14.26
N ILE A 350 -24.13 -14.61 -14.17
CA ILE A 350 -23.94 -13.82 -12.95
C ILE A 350 -25.25 -13.86 -12.17
N VAL A 351 -25.13 -14.19 -10.88
CA VAL A 351 -26.26 -14.16 -9.95
C VAL A 351 -26.24 -12.85 -9.20
N GLU A 352 -27.26 -12.02 -9.40
CA GLU A 352 -27.40 -10.73 -8.74
C GLU A 352 -28.67 -10.68 -7.88
N ARG A 353 -28.69 -9.75 -6.91
CA ARG A 353 -29.89 -9.47 -6.12
C ARG A 353 -30.76 -8.50 -6.90
N CYS A 354 -31.99 -8.92 -7.19
CA CYS A 354 -32.95 -8.18 -8.01
C CYS A 354 -34.29 -8.10 -7.29
N HIS A 355 -35.18 -7.23 -7.78
CA HIS A 355 -36.55 -7.09 -7.26
C HIS A 355 -36.58 -6.92 -5.73
N CYS A 356 -35.67 -6.12 -5.20
CA CYS A 356 -35.54 -5.86 -3.78
C CYS A 356 -36.73 -5.06 -3.27
N LYS A 357 -37.45 -5.61 -2.28
CA LYS A 357 -38.53 -4.93 -1.59
C LYS A 357 -38.10 -4.63 -0.15
N PHE A 358 -38.21 -3.37 0.24
CA PHE A 358 -38.08 -2.98 1.63
C PHE A 358 -39.35 -3.40 2.37
N HIS A 359 -39.20 -4.20 3.41
CA HIS A 359 -40.28 -4.49 4.33
C HIS A 359 -40.14 -3.51 5.50
N TRP A 360 -41.21 -2.77 5.78
CA TRP A 360 -41.31 -1.92 6.97
C TRP A 360 -41.40 -2.84 8.20
N CYS A 361 -40.22 -3.35 8.57
CA CYS A 361 -39.78 -3.92 9.84
C CYS A 361 -38.25 -4.17 9.75
N CYS A 362 -37.55 -3.26 9.05
CA CYS A 362 -36.09 -3.09 8.97
C CYS A 362 -35.28 -4.12 8.15
N TYR A 363 -35.88 -4.78 7.16
CA TYR A 363 -35.11 -5.62 6.25
C TYR A 363 -35.51 -5.46 4.78
N VAL A 364 -34.54 -5.70 3.91
CA VAL A 364 -34.72 -5.74 2.46
C VAL A 364 -34.74 -7.19 2.01
N LYS A 365 -35.84 -7.62 1.39
CA LYS A 365 -35.95 -8.95 0.78
C LYS A 365 -35.75 -8.81 -0.72
N CYS A 366 -34.68 -9.41 -1.23
CA CYS A 366 -34.39 -9.48 -2.67
C CYS A 366 -34.57 -10.91 -3.19
N LYS A 367 -34.96 -11.04 -4.46
CA LYS A 367 -34.86 -12.31 -5.19
C LYS A 367 -33.43 -12.44 -5.75
N ARG A 368 -33.02 -13.68 -6.04
CA ARG A 368 -31.79 -13.95 -6.81
C ARG A 368 -32.19 -14.06 -8.28
N CYS A 369 -31.67 -13.17 -9.12
CA CYS A 369 -31.82 -13.26 -10.56
C CYS A 369 -30.52 -13.75 -11.18
N THR A 370 -30.64 -14.58 -12.20
CA THR A 370 -29.50 -15.01 -13.00
C THR A 370 -29.54 -14.24 -14.31
N LYS A 371 -28.44 -13.56 -14.64
CA LYS A 371 -28.24 -12.88 -15.92
C LYS A 371 -27.10 -13.54 -16.66
N THR A 372 -27.31 -13.90 -17.92
CA THR A 372 -26.25 -14.33 -18.81
C THR A 372 -25.58 -13.09 -19.40
N VAL A 373 -24.29 -12.93 -19.17
CA VAL A 373 -23.48 -11.84 -19.73
C VAL A 373 -22.31 -12.40 -20.53
N ASP A 374 -21.92 -11.69 -21.58
CA ASP A 374 -20.68 -11.97 -22.28
C ASP A 374 -19.50 -11.41 -21.47
N GLN A 375 -18.53 -12.27 -21.18
CA GLN A 375 -17.25 -11.90 -20.58
C GLN A 375 -16.13 -12.09 -21.59
N PHE A 376 -15.22 -11.11 -21.62
CA PHE A 376 -14.06 -11.12 -22.51
C PHE A 376 -12.80 -11.26 -21.65
N VAL A 377 -11.95 -12.23 -21.98
CA VAL A 377 -10.76 -12.58 -21.21
C VAL A 377 -9.54 -12.53 -22.12
N CYS A 378 -8.49 -11.84 -21.70
CA CYS A 378 -7.25 -11.72 -22.46
C CYS A 378 -6.54 -13.06 -22.62
N LYS A 379 -6.04 -13.31 -23.84
CA LYS A 379 -5.20 -14.45 -24.18
C LYS A 379 -3.78 -14.36 -23.60
#